data_AF-A0A151LZA6-F1
#
_entry.id   AF-A0A151LZA6-F1
#
_cell.length_a   1.000
_cell.length_b   1.000
_cell.length_c   1.000
_cell.angle_alpha   90.00
_cell.angle_beta   90.00
_cell.angle_gamma   90.00
#
_symmetry.space_group_name_H-M   'P 1'
#
loop_
_entity.id
_entity.type
_entity.pdbx_description
1 polymer ?
#
loop_
_entity_poly.entity_id
_entity_poly.type
_entity_poly.pdbx_seq_one_letter_code
_entity_poly.pdbx_strand_id
1 'polypeptide(L)'
;MFWKLLLPSDREFDHKETQVNGKVDSAPAKREEGKKSHSSSSSNRCLQQQLSLEQSWRMNMYLFIYYLIQFCGHSWIFTNMIIRFLSFGKDSLADTFYSIGLVMRLCQSLSALELLHILVGIEENHFFPRFLQIMERIVILFVVITSQEEVQGKYIVCALFFLWTILDVVRYTYSMLSITGIYYPPLTWLNYTLWIPLYPLSIVAKAFAICVSLPYFESFGTYSTKLPFPFTFSIYFPYVLKMYLVMLFIGTYFIIKYLYSERKAHLRESSIKKKRS
;
A
#
# COMPACT_ATOMS: atom_id res chain seq x y z
N MET A 1 0.39 17.63 -14.14
CA MET A 1 -0.45 18.35 -15.14
C MET A 1 -1.70 17.53 -15.49
N PHE A 2 -2.43 16.96 -14.51
CA PHE A 2 -3.61 16.11 -14.79
C PHE A 2 -4.49 15.94 -13.54
N TRP A 3 -4.89 17.04 -12.88
CA TRP A 3 -5.71 16.98 -11.64
C TRP A 3 -6.79 18.06 -11.53
N LYS A 4 -7.14 18.72 -12.64
CA LYS A 4 -8.09 19.84 -12.67
C LYS A 4 -9.51 19.46 -13.16
N LEU A 5 -9.85 18.17 -13.22
CA LEU A 5 -11.06 17.69 -13.91
C LEU A 5 -12.13 17.01 -13.05
N LEU A 6 -12.03 17.07 -11.71
CA LEU A 6 -13.05 16.51 -10.82
C LEU A 6 -13.51 17.51 -9.73
N LEU A 7 -13.93 18.70 -10.17
CA LEU A 7 -14.85 19.53 -9.40
C LEU A 7 -16.03 19.89 -10.30
N PRO A 8 -17.29 19.74 -9.84
CA PRO A 8 -18.45 20.19 -10.60
C PRO A 8 -18.35 21.70 -10.82
N SER A 9 -18.48 22.12 -12.07
CA SER A 9 -18.55 23.54 -12.41
C SER A 9 -19.87 24.10 -11.89
N ASP A 10 -19.79 24.94 -10.86
CA ASP A 10 -20.77 25.99 -10.62
C ASP A 10 -20.85 26.94 -11.83
N ARG A 11 -22.01 27.58 -11.98
CA ARG A 11 -22.46 28.54 -13.00
C ARG A 11 -23.24 27.91 -14.16
N GLU A 12 -24.43 28.36 -14.54
CA GLU A 12 -24.99 29.73 -14.45
C GLU A 12 -26.53 29.64 -14.57
N PHE A 13 -27.23 30.32 -13.65
CA PHE A 13 -28.65 30.65 -13.80
C PHE A 13 -28.73 31.80 -14.81
N ASP A 14 -29.20 31.56 -16.03
CA ASP A 14 -29.53 32.65 -16.97
C ASP A 14 -31.05 32.82 -17.04
N HIS A 15 -31.49 33.97 -16.52
CA HIS A 15 -32.82 34.51 -16.67
C HIS A 15 -32.91 35.16 -18.05
N LYS A 16 -33.76 34.65 -18.95
CA LYS A 16 -34.28 35.46 -20.06
C LYS A 16 -35.79 35.33 -20.21
N GLU A 17 -36.44 36.44 -19.87
CA GLU A 17 -37.80 36.77 -20.27
C GLU A 17 -37.87 37.14 -21.77
N THR A 18 -38.93 36.61 -22.39
CA THR A 18 -39.87 37.26 -23.33
C THR A 18 -39.36 37.83 -24.66
N GLN A 19 -39.90 37.29 -25.76
CA GLN A 19 -40.75 38.04 -26.70
C GLN A 19 -41.43 37.12 -27.74
N VAL A 20 -42.63 37.55 -28.12
CA VAL A 20 -43.70 36.91 -28.87
C VAL A 20 -43.49 37.04 -30.39
N ASN A 21 -43.79 36.01 -31.21
CA ASN A 21 -44.77 36.10 -32.32
C ASN A 21 -44.99 34.73 -33.01
N GLY A 22 -46.21 34.53 -33.52
CA GLY A 22 -46.79 33.23 -33.87
C GLY A 22 -46.45 32.66 -35.24
N LYS A 23 -46.88 31.39 -35.46
CA LYS A 23 -47.74 30.97 -36.58
C LYS A 23 -48.14 29.49 -36.40
N VAL A 24 -49.40 29.22 -36.68
CA VAL A 24 -50.11 27.93 -36.63
C VAL A 24 -49.79 27.14 -37.90
N ASP A 25 -49.38 25.87 -37.79
CA ASP A 25 -50.06 24.70 -38.38
C ASP A 25 -49.21 23.41 -38.45
N SER A 26 -49.91 22.29 -38.21
CA SER A 26 -49.68 20.91 -38.68
C SER A 26 -48.78 19.90 -37.92
N ALA A 27 -49.41 18.75 -37.62
CA ALA A 27 -48.92 17.38 -37.36
C ALA A 27 -48.63 16.92 -35.89
N PRO A 28 -49.46 16.01 -35.32
CA PRO A 28 -49.12 15.24 -34.12
C PRO A 28 -48.49 13.91 -34.53
N ALA A 29 -47.19 13.89 -34.83
CA ALA A 29 -46.46 12.63 -35.06
C ALA A 29 -45.02 12.62 -34.52
N LYS A 30 -44.39 13.79 -34.31
CA LYS A 30 -42.99 13.89 -33.83
C LYS A 30 -42.83 14.02 -32.32
N ARG A 31 -43.92 14.17 -31.56
CA ARG A 31 -43.85 14.42 -30.09
C ARG A 31 -43.64 13.15 -29.27
N GLU A 32 -43.98 11.98 -29.81
CA GLU A 32 -43.78 10.69 -29.13
C GLU A 32 -42.38 10.11 -29.35
N GLU A 33 -41.77 10.30 -30.52
CA GLU A 33 -40.41 9.84 -30.80
C GLU A 33 -39.36 10.59 -29.96
N GLY A 34 -39.53 11.91 -29.78
CA GLY A 34 -38.68 12.71 -28.89
C GLY A 34 -38.82 12.35 -27.41
N LYS A 35 -40.03 11.95 -26.95
CA LYS A 35 -40.24 11.45 -25.58
C LYS A 35 -39.67 10.04 -25.38
N LYS A 36 -39.77 9.16 -26.39
CA LYS A 36 -39.16 7.82 -26.34
C LYS A 36 -37.64 7.86 -26.34
N SER A 37 -37.01 8.73 -27.13
CA SER A 37 -35.54 8.83 -27.17
C SER A 37 -34.97 9.43 -25.86
N HIS A 38 -35.64 10.44 -25.29
CA HIS A 38 -35.22 11.03 -24.02
C HIS A 38 -35.43 10.08 -22.82
N SER A 39 -36.54 9.32 -22.82
CA SER A 39 -36.83 8.26 -21.85
C SER A 39 -35.80 7.12 -21.92
N SER A 40 -35.46 6.65 -23.13
CA SER A 40 -34.44 5.62 -23.34
C SER A 40 -33.05 6.09 -22.93
N SER A 41 -32.66 7.34 -23.24
CA SER A 41 -31.39 7.92 -22.78
C SER A 41 -31.31 8.07 -21.26
N SER A 42 -32.40 8.48 -20.60
CA SER A 42 -32.46 8.57 -19.13
C SER A 42 -32.43 7.20 -18.45
N SER A 43 -33.10 6.20 -19.03
CA SER A 43 -33.08 4.81 -18.55
C SER A 43 -31.69 4.19 -18.71
N ASN A 44 -31.03 4.39 -19.86
CA ASN A 44 -29.67 3.92 -20.10
C ASN A 44 -28.66 4.57 -19.14
N ARG A 45 -28.81 5.87 -18.84
CA ARG A 45 -27.97 6.55 -17.83
C ARG A 45 -28.19 6.00 -16.42
N CYS A 46 -29.45 5.72 -16.04
CA CYS A 46 -29.77 5.13 -14.74
C CYS A 46 -29.17 3.72 -14.59
N LEU A 47 -29.30 2.88 -15.64
CA LEU A 47 -28.71 1.53 -15.68
C LEU A 47 -27.18 1.57 -15.65
N GLN A 48 -26.54 2.47 -16.39
CA GLN A 48 -25.10 2.68 -16.33
C GLN A 48 -24.64 3.14 -14.94
N GLN A 49 -25.38 4.06 -14.33
CA GLN A 49 -25.10 4.51 -12.96
C GLN A 49 -25.22 3.36 -11.97
N GLN A 50 -26.28 2.56 -12.06
CA GLN A 50 -26.52 1.43 -11.17
C GLN A 50 -25.44 0.34 -11.33
N LEU A 51 -25.04 0.01 -12.56
CA LEU A 51 -23.92 -0.90 -12.85
C LEU A 51 -22.59 -0.37 -12.29
N SER A 52 -22.33 0.94 -12.42
CA SER A 52 -21.12 1.55 -11.88
C SER A 52 -21.06 1.51 -10.34
N LEU A 53 -22.20 1.69 -9.68
CA LEU A 53 -22.32 1.63 -8.23
C LEU A 53 -22.14 0.19 -7.72
N GLU A 54 -22.80 -0.78 -8.36
CA GLU A 54 -22.62 -2.21 -8.08
C GLU A 54 -21.15 -2.62 -8.24
N GLN A 55 -20.49 -2.17 -9.31
CA GLN A 55 -19.08 -2.46 -9.53
C GLN A 55 -18.19 -1.81 -8.48
N SER A 56 -18.44 -0.55 -8.12
CA SER A 56 -17.72 0.14 -7.04
C SER A 56 -17.87 -0.57 -5.69
N TRP A 57 -19.09 -1.00 -5.36
CA TRP A 57 -19.36 -1.68 -4.09
C TRP A 57 -18.66 -3.03 -4.01
N ARG A 58 -18.67 -3.80 -5.11
CA ARG A 58 -17.94 -5.07 -5.22
C ARG A 58 -16.43 -4.89 -5.04
N MET A 59 -15.85 -3.84 -5.63
CA MET A 59 -14.41 -3.55 -5.46
C MET A 59 -14.08 -3.15 -4.01
N ASN A 60 -14.90 -2.30 -3.40
CA ASN A 60 -14.71 -1.89 -2.00
C ASN A 60 -14.83 -3.09 -1.05
N MET A 61 -15.78 -3.99 -1.27
CA MET A 61 -15.92 -5.23 -0.48
C MET A 61 -14.71 -6.15 -0.65
N TYR A 62 -14.21 -6.33 -1.88
CA TYR A 62 -13.00 -7.10 -2.15
C TYR A 62 -11.79 -6.53 -1.39
N LEU A 63 -11.56 -5.22 -1.49
CA LEU A 63 -10.45 -4.56 -0.81
C LEU A 63 -10.60 -4.62 0.72
N PHE A 64 -11.81 -4.48 1.25
CA PHE A 64 -12.08 -4.63 2.68
C PHE A 64 -11.71 -6.03 3.17
N ILE A 65 -12.13 -7.08 2.46
CA ILE A 65 -11.78 -8.47 2.78
C ILE A 65 -10.26 -8.68 2.69
N TYR A 66 -9.61 -8.13 1.66
CA TYR A 66 -8.16 -8.19 1.50
C TYR A 66 -7.43 -7.57 2.70
N TYR A 67 -7.77 -6.33 3.09
CA TYR A 67 -7.16 -5.69 4.24
C TYR A 67 -7.50 -6.39 5.56
N LEU A 68 -8.70 -6.97 5.69
CA LEU A 68 -9.08 -7.76 6.86
C LEU A 68 -8.20 -9.01 7.00
N ILE A 69 -7.98 -9.76 5.91
CA ILE A 69 -7.09 -10.93 5.90
C ILE A 69 -5.67 -10.53 6.31
N GLN A 70 -5.16 -9.43 5.73
CA GLN A 70 -3.84 -8.92 6.06
C GLN A 70 -3.74 -8.46 7.52
N PHE A 71 -4.76 -7.76 8.02
CA PHE A 71 -4.84 -7.35 9.42
C PHE A 71 -4.84 -8.54 10.37
N CYS A 72 -5.64 -9.57 10.09
CA CYS A 72 -5.69 -10.80 10.88
C CYS A 72 -4.33 -11.53 10.89
N GLY A 73 -3.68 -11.66 9.73
CA GLY A 73 -2.37 -12.30 9.62
C GLY A 73 -1.31 -11.57 10.44
N HIS A 74 -1.20 -10.25 10.29
CA HIS A 74 -0.24 -9.46 11.06
C HIS A 74 -0.58 -9.39 12.55
N SER A 75 -1.86 -9.34 12.93
CA SER A 75 -2.28 -9.36 14.34
C SER A 75 -1.96 -10.69 15.02
N TRP A 76 -2.10 -11.81 14.30
CA TRP A 76 -1.68 -13.12 14.78
C TRP A 76 -0.16 -13.18 14.99
N ILE A 77 0.62 -12.68 14.03
CA ILE A 77 2.09 -12.56 14.17
C ILE A 77 2.42 -11.73 15.40
N PHE A 78 1.83 -10.54 15.53
CA PHE A 78 2.09 -9.60 16.62
C PHE A 78 1.82 -10.21 17.99
N THR A 79 0.67 -10.87 18.14
CA THR A 79 0.25 -11.50 19.39
C THR A 79 1.19 -12.64 19.77
N ASN A 80 1.54 -13.50 18.80
CA ASN A 80 2.50 -14.59 19.02
C ASN A 80 3.88 -14.04 19.43
N MET A 81 4.33 -12.94 18.82
CA MET A 81 5.59 -12.31 19.19
C MET A 81 5.56 -11.72 20.61
N ILE A 82 4.48 -11.05 21.00
CA ILE A 82 4.33 -10.49 22.36
C ILE A 82 4.30 -11.60 23.40
N ILE A 83 3.45 -12.61 23.21
CA ILE A 83 3.32 -13.71 24.17
C ILE A 83 4.69 -14.36 24.38
N ARG A 84 5.45 -14.60 23.31
CA ARG A 84 6.75 -15.26 23.42
C ARG A 84 7.83 -14.36 24.00
N PHE A 85 7.77 -13.06 23.73
CA PHE A 85 8.63 -12.07 24.39
C PHE A 85 8.38 -12.02 25.91
N LEU A 86 7.12 -12.20 26.34
CA LEU A 86 6.73 -12.18 27.76
C LEU A 86 6.89 -13.54 28.46
N SER A 87 6.69 -14.67 27.76
CA SER A 87 6.63 -16.02 28.35
C SER A 87 7.94 -16.80 28.32
N PHE A 88 8.86 -16.58 27.38
CA PHE A 88 10.06 -17.42 27.26
C PHE A 88 11.33 -16.63 26.95
N GLY A 89 12.35 -16.80 27.80
CA GLY A 89 13.74 -16.49 27.47
C GLY A 89 14.28 -17.39 26.35
N LYS A 90 15.31 -16.89 25.65
CA LYS A 90 16.18 -17.42 24.57
C LYS A 90 15.87 -18.77 23.87
N ASP A 91 15.41 -19.81 24.55
CA ASP A 91 15.31 -21.18 24.04
C ASP A 91 14.05 -21.46 23.19
N SER A 92 13.05 -20.58 23.19
CA SER A 92 11.83 -20.74 22.37
C SER A 92 11.93 -20.09 20.97
N LEU A 93 13.02 -19.37 20.65
CA LEU A 93 13.10 -18.54 19.45
C LEU A 93 13.08 -19.33 18.13
N ALA A 94 13.65 -20.55 18.11
CA ALA A 94 13.79 -21.34 16.89
C ALA A 94 12.44 -21.86 16.36
N ASP A 95 11.65 -22.56 17.18
CA ASP A 95 10.32 -23.06 16.80
C ASP A 95 9.34 -21.94 16.47
N THR A 96 9.49 -20.81 17.17
CA THR A 96 8.72 -19.60 16.92
C THR A 96 8.95 -19.08 15.51
N PHE A 97 10.22 -19.02 15.09
CA PHE A 97 10.56 -18.49 13.78
C PHE A 97 9.98 -19.34 12.67
N TYR A 98 9.95 -20.66 12.82
CA TYR A 98 9.39 -21.53 11.77
C TYR A 98 7.91 -21.23 11.51
N SER A 99 7.11 -21.13 12.58
CA SER A 99 5.68 -20.84 12.49
C SER A 99 5.38 -19.39 12.08
N ILE A 100 6.02 -18.42 12.73
CA ILE A 100 5.82 -16.99 12.43
C ILE A 100 6.39 -16.61 11.07
N GLY A 101 7.57 -17.13 10.73
CA GLY A 101 8.26 -16.84 9.48
C GLY A 101 7.48 -17.31 8.26
N LEU A 102 6.77 -18.45 8.33
CA LEU A 102 5.91 -18.90 7.25
C LEU A 102 4.76 -17.92 7.01
N VAL A 103 4.03 -17.53 8.07
CA VAL A 103 2.91 -16.59 7.94
C VAL A 103 3.40 -15.22 7.49
N MET A 104 4.55 -14.75 8.00
CA MET A 104 5.18 -13.50 7.55
C MET A 104 5.50 -13.53 6.04
N ARG A 105 6.07 -14.64 5.53
CA ARG A 105 6.33 -14.81 4.09
C ARG A 105 5.06 -14.75 3.27
N LEU A 106 3.99 -15.40 3.71
CA LEU A 106 2.70 -15.35 3.03
C LEU A 106 2.14 -13.92 3.03
N CYS A 107 2.04 -13.27 4.19
CA CYS A 107 1.55 -11.90 4.31
C CYS A 107 2.34 -10.89 3.46
N GLN A 108 3.67 -10.99 3.46
CA GLN A 108 4.51 -10.11 2.64
C GLN A 108 4.36 -10.40 1.14
N SER A 109 4.16 -11.67 0.75
CA SER A 109 3.86 -12.02 -0.65
C SER A 109 2.49 -11.48 -1.08
N LEU A 110 1.47 -11.60 -0.22
CA LEU A 110 0.15 -11.02 -0.45
C LEU A 110 0.20 -9.49 -0.54
N SER A 111 1.16 -8.84 0.13
CA SER A 111 1.35 -7.39 0.06
C SER A 111 1.76 -6.92 -1.34
N ALA A 112 2.36 -7.80 -2.16
CA ALA A 112 2.65 -7.47 -3.56
C ALA A 112 1.39 -7.22 -4.40
N LEU A 113 0.22 -7.76 -4.00
CA LEU A 113 -1.06 -7.47 -4.65
C LEU A 113 -1.45 -5.99 -4.54
N GLU A 114 -0.98 -5.26 -3.51
CA GLU A 114 -1.21 -3.82 -3.39
C GLU A 114 -0.65 -3.06 -4.58
N LEU A 115 0.49 -3.52 -5.12
CA LEU A 115 1.07 -2.91 -6.33
C LEU A 115 0.17 -3.11 -7.54
N LEU A 116 -0.50 -4.27 -7.64
CA LEU A 116 -1.48 -4.51 -8.68
C LEU A 116 -2.73 -3.64 -8.50
N HIS A 117 -3.20 -3.46 -7.27
CA HIS A 117 -4.34 -2.57 -6.98
C HIS A 117 -4.06 -1.12 -7.39
N ILE A 118 -2.86 -0.62 -7.13
CA ILE A 118 -2.43 0.72 -7.56
C ILE A 118 -2.28 0.79 -9.09
N LEU A 119 -1.70 -0.22 -9.73
CA LEU A 119 -1.50 -0.24 -11.19
C LEU A 119 -2.82 -0.29 -11.98
N VAL A 120 -3.80 -1.03 -11.47
CA VAL A 120 -5.16 -1.08 -12.05
C VAL A 120 -5.95 0.20 -11.75
N GLY A 121 -5.44 1.07 -10.87
CA GLY A 121 -6.10 2.31 -10.48
C GLY A 121 -7.27 2.10 -9.51
N ILE A 122 -7.29 0.98 -8.80
CA ILE A 122 -8.28 0.69 -7.76
C ILE A 122 -7.99 1.54 -6.51
N GLU A 123 -6.70 1.78 -6.23
CA GLU A 123 -6.25 2.55 -5.07
C GLU A 123 -5.46 3.79 -5.52
N GLU A 124 -5.88 4.98 -5.07
CA GLU A 124 -5.23 6.27 -5.39
C GLU A 124 -3.98 6.51 -4.54
N ASN A 125 -2.99 5.64 -4.67
CA ASN A 125 -1.71 5.75 -3.97
C ASN A 125 -0.55 5.93 -4.94
N HIS A 126 0.52 6.59 -4.48
CA HIS A 126 1.72 6.77 -5.30
C HIS A 126 2.46 5.44 -5.47
N PHE A 127 2.50 4.95 -6.71
CA PHE A 127 3.08 3.65 -7.05
C PHE A 127 4.55 3.51 -6.61
N PHE A 128 5.40 4.50 -6.93
CA PHE A 128 6.84 4.42 -6.72
C PHE A 128 7.28 4.23 -5.25
N PRO A 129 6.84 5.04 -4.27
CA PRO A 129 7.21 4.84 -2.87
C PRO A 129 6.67 3.52 -2.32
N ARG A 130 5.47 3.10 -2.74
CA ARG A 130 4.89 1.81 -2.32
C ARG A 130 5.68 0.63 -2.87
N PHE A 131 6.05 0.69 -4.15
CA PHE A 131 6.88 -0.29 -4.83
C PHE A 131 8.21 -0.50 -4.10
N LEU A 132 8.94 0.58 -3.81
CA LEU A 132 10.20 0.47 -3.10
C LEU A 132 10.04 -0.13 -1.70
N GLN A 133 9.02 0.27 -0.95
CA GLN A 133 8.75 -0.25 0.41
C GLN A 133 8.40 -1.75 0.43
N ILE A 134 7.66 -2.25 -0.56
CA ILE A 134 7.32 -3.68 -0.63
C ILE A 134 8.53 -4.47 -1.12
N MET A 135 9.20 -4.00 -2.17
CA MET A 135 10.36 -4.69 -2.74
C MET A 135 11.51 -4.82 -1.75
N GLU A 136 11.83 -3.77 -0.99
CA GLU A 136 12.91 -3.85 0.02
C GLU A 136 12.63 -4.92 1.09
N ARG A 137 11.35 -5.11 1.46
CA ARG A 137 10.93 -6.09 2.47
C ARG A 137 10.98 -7.50 1.90
N ILE A 138 10.46 -7.71 0.70
CA ILE A 138 10.50 -9.00 0.00
C ILE A 138 11.95 -9.45 -0.19
N VAL A 139 12.84 -8.56 -0.66
CA VAL A 139 14.26 -8.90 -0.84
C VAL A 139 14.89 -9.32 0.48
N ILE A 140 14.74 -8.54 1.55
CA ILE A 140 15.32 -8.92 2.86
C ILE A 140 14.72 -10.25 3.36
N LEU A 141 13.41 -10.44 3.24
CA LEU A 141 12.74 -11.63 3.76
C LEU A 141 13.16 -12.90 3.02
N PHE A 142 13.16 -12.88 1.69
CA PHE A 142 13.47 -14.07 0.88
C PHE A 142 14.96 -14.26 0.66
N VAL A 143 15.70 -13.19 0.35
CA VAL A 143 17.12 -13.28 -0.03
C VAL A 143 18.05 -13.34 1.17
N VAL A 144 17.73 -12.63 2.26
CA VAL A 144 18.63 -12.58 3.45
C VAL A 144 18.18 -13.56 4.53
N ILE A 145 16.90 -13.54 4.89
CA ILE A 145 16.41 -14.30 6.05
C ILE A 145 16.07 -15.75 5.67
N THR A 146 15.34 -15.97 4.56
CA THR A 146 14.89 -17.31 4.18
C THR A 146 16.03 -18.18 3.65
N SER A 147 17.07 -17.57 3.08
CA SER A 147 18.21 -18.29 2.50
C SER A 147 19.22 -18.80 3.53
N GLN A 148 19.19 -18.32 4.77
CA GLN A 148 20.18 -18.64 5.81
C GLN A 148 19.44 -18.99 7.12
N GLU A 149 19.33 -20.28 7.43
CA GLU A 149 18.62 -20.77 8.62
C GLU A 149 19.29 -20.30 9.93
N GLU A 150 20.60 -20.08 9.93
CA GLU A 150 21.37 -19.60 11.08
C GLU A 150 21.02 -18.15 11.45
N VAL A 151 20.57 -17.36 10.47
CA VAL A 151 20.17 -15.95 10.66
C VAL A 151 18.75 -15.87 11.22
N GLN A 152 17.90 -16.84 10.88
CA GLN A 152 16.48 -16.89 11.30
C GLN A 152 16.30 -16.91 12.81
N GLY A 153 17.15 -17.62 13.55
CA GLY A 153 17.10 -17.68 15.02
C GLY A 153 17.68 -16.46 15.75
N LYS A 154 18.19 -15.45 15.03
CA LYS A 154 18.85 -14.29 15.66
C LYS A 154 17.82 -13.26 16.15
N TYR A 155 18.12 -12.65 17.29
CA TYR A 155 17.29 -11.60 17.90
C TYR A 155 17.00 -10.41 16.95
N ILE A 156 17.95 -10.07 16.07
CA ILE A 156 17.80 -8.98 15.10
C ILE A 156 16.65 -9.25 14.13
N VAL A 157 16.46 -10.50 13.70
CA VAL A 157 15.36 -10.87 12.80
C VAL A 157 14.01 -10.79 13.52
N CYS A 158 13.97 -11.24 14.78
CA CYS A 158 12.80 -11.06 15.63
C CYS A 158 12.44 -9.57 15.78
N ALA A 159 13.40 -8.72 16.13
CA ALA A 159 13.16 -7.27 16.22
C ALA A 159 12.68 -6.68 14.88
N LEU A 160 13.23 -7.12 13.76
CA LEU A 160 12.82 -6.66 12.43
C LEU A 160 11.37 -7.04 12.11
N PHE A 161 10.97 -8.28 12.37
CA PHE A 161 9.59 -8.74 12.16
C PHE A 161 8.60 -8.01 13.06
N PHE A 162 9.01 -7.69 14.29
CA PHE A 162 8.18 -6.92 15.21
C PHE A 162 7.90 -5.52 14.68
N LEU A 163 8.95 -4.82 14.21
CA LEU A 163 8.83 -3.48 13.64
C LEU A 163 7.95 -3.46 12.37
N TRP A 164 8.12 -4.46 11.50
CA TRP A 164 7.29 -4.60 10.31
C TRP A 164 5.83 -4.84 10.67
N THR A 165 5.58 -5.76 11.60
CA THR A 165 4.23 -6.12 12.00
C THR A 165 3.48 -4.96 12.62
N ILE A 166 4.11 -4.17 13.50
CA ILE A 166 3.46 -2.98 14.10
C ILE A 166 3.04 -1.98 13.02
N LEU A 167 3.93 -1.69 12.06
CA LEU A 167 3.61 -0.80 10.96
C LEU A 167 2.44 -1.31 10.12
N ASP A 168 2.45 -2.61 9.81
CA ASP A 168 1.44 -3.22 8.95
C ASP A 168 0.09 -3.33 9.65
N VAL A 169 0.03 -3.70 10.93
CA VAL A 169 -1.22 -3.73 11.72
C VAL A 169 -1.90 -2.36 11.70
N VAL A 170 -1.16 -1.28 11.99
CA VAL A 170 -1.74 0.08 12.01
C VAL A 170 -2.19 0.51 10.62
N ARG A 171 -1.39 0.26 9.59
CA ARG A 171 -1.71 0.61 8.21
C ARG A 171 -2.93 -0.13 7.68
N TYR A 172 -3.00 -1.44 7.88
CA TYR A 172 -4.15 -2.25 7.43
C TYR A 172 -5.42 -1.88 8.18
N THR A 173 -5.33 -1.57 9.48
CA THR A 173 -6.47 -1.05 10.24
C THR A 173 -6.95 0.28 9.65
N TYR A 174 -6.04 1.21 9.38
CA TYR A 174 -6.39 2.50 8.76
C TYR A 174 -7.01 2.31 7.37
N SER A 175 -6.42 1.46 6.53
CA SER A 175 -6.89 1.21 5.16
C SER A 175 -8.28 0.57 5.16
N MET A 176 -8.52 -0.38 6.07
CA MET A 176 -9.83 -1.01 6.27
C MET A 176 -10.91 0.00 6.68
N LEU A 177 -10.61 0.88 7.64
CA LEU A 177 -11.54 1.95 8.07
C LEU A 177 -11.79 2.99 6.98
N SER A 178 -10.77 3.30 6.18
CA SER A 178 -10.89 4.26 5.07
C SER A 178 -11.88 3.78 4.02
N ILE A 179 -11.92 2.48 3.72
CA ILE A 179 -12.87 1.90 2.75
C ILE A 179 -14.31 1.93 3.26
N THR A 180 -14.52 1.73 4.56
CA THR A 180 -15.87 1.78 5.15
C THR A 180 -16.38 3.21 5.32
N GLY A 181 -15.56 4.22 5.00
CA GLY A 181 -15.89 5.63 5.18
C GLY A 181 -15.85 6.09 6.65
N ILE A 182 -15.29 5.28 7.56
CA ILE A 182 -15.21 5.62 8.98
C ILE A 182 -13.92 6.42 9.24
N TYR A 183 -14.09 7.69 9.57
CA TYR A 183 -12.97 8.55 9.95
C TYR A 183 -12.71 8.49 11.45
N TYR A 184 -11.57 7.91 11.85
CA TYR A 184 -11.12 7.91 13.24
C TYR A 184 -9.82 8.75 13.39
N PRO A 185 -9.90 9.96 13.98
CA PRO A 185 -8.77 10.88 14.05
C PRO A 185 -7.52 10.31 14.75
N PRO A 186 -7.62 9.58 15.89
CA PRO A 186 -6.44 9.03 16.56
C PRO A 186 -5.70 7.99 15.71
N LEU A 187 -6.42 7.09 15.03
CA LEU A 187 -5.80 6.08 14.17
C LEU A 187 -5.17 6.71 12.93
N THR A 188 -5.83 7.71 12.35
CA THR A 188 -5.29 8.48 11.22
C THR A 188 -3.97 9.15 11.64
N TRP A 189 -3.97 9.84 12.78
CA TRP A 189 -2.76 10.47 13.33
C TRP A 189 -1.65 9.45 13.62
N LEU A 190 -2.01 8.30 14.19
CA LEU A 190 -1.08 7.21 14.48
C LEU A 190 -0.45 6.70 13.19
N ASN A 191 -1.24 6.41 12.15
CA ASN A 191 -0.74 5.97 10.85
C ASN A 191 0.29 6.95 10.26
N TYR A 192 0.01 8.25 10.29
CA TYR A 192 0.93 9.30 9.76
C TYR A 192 2.09 9.68 10.69
N THR A 193 2.13 9.20 11.92
CA THR A 193 3.20 9.52 12.89
C THR A 193 4.09 8.33 13.16
N LEU A 194 3.54 7.11 13.16
CA LEU A 194 4.25 5.89 13.50
C LEU A 194 5.37 5.56 12.51
N TRP A 195 5.18 5.87 11.22
CA TRP A 195 6.23 5.62 10.22
C TRP A 195 7.49 6.46 10.45
N ILE A 196 7.40 7.63 11.10
CA ILE A 196 8.53 8.55 11.29
C ILE A 196 9.67 7.90 12.10
N PRO A 197 9.43 7.34 13.30
CA PRO A 197 10.47 6.63 14.04
C PRO A 197 10.67 5.18 13.56
N LEU A 198 9.61 4.46 13.19
CA LEU A 198 9.72 3.03 12.92
C LEU A 198 10.38 2.73 11.57
N TYR A 199 10.25 3.61 10.57
CA TYR A 199 10.86 3.38 9.26
C TYR A 199 12.40 3.44 9.31
N PRO A 200 13.05 4.50 9.86
CA PRO A 200 14.50 4.50 10.07
C PRO A 200 14.99 3.34 10.93
N LEU A 201 14.26 3.02 12.01
CA LEU A 201 14.61 1.90 12.89
C LEU A 201 14.56 0.56 12.15
N SER A 202 13.57 0.37 11.28
CA SER A 202 13.47 -0.82 10.42
C SER A 202 14.65 -0.93 9.43
N ILE A 203 15.10 0.20 8.85
CA ILE A 203 16.24 0.21 7.93
C ILE A 203 17.54 -0.15 8.65
N VAL A 204 17.76 0.39 9.86
CA VAL A 204 18.90 0.00 10.70
C VAL A 204 18.85 -1.50 11.02
N ALA A 205 17.68 -2.03 11.40
CA ALA A 205 17.52 -3.46 11.66
C ALA A 205 17.79 -4.33 10.41
N LYS A 206 17.36 -3.90 9.21
CA LYS A 206 17.70 -4.58 7.93
C LYS A 206 19.20 -4.56 7.66
N ALA A 207 19.85 -3.42 7.88
CA ALA A 207 21.30 -3.29 7.71
C ALA A 207 22.05 -4.25 8.65
N PHE A 208 21.64 -4.33 9.92
CA PHE A 208 22.21 -5.31 10.85
C PHE A 208 21.94 -6.76 10.43
N ALA A 209 20.74 -7.08 9.93
CA ALA A 209 20.43 -8.41 9.42
C ALA A 209 21.34 -8.79 8.24
N ILE A 210 21.59 -7.85 7.31
CA ILE A 210 22.55 -8.01 6.22
C ILE A 210 23.96 -8.25 6.76
N CYS A 211 24.45 -7.39 7.65
CA CYS A 211 25.81 -7.51 8.20
C CYS A 211 26.03 -8.84 8.92
N VAL A 212 25.04 -9.31 9.68
CA VAL A 212 25.10 -10.62 10.35
C VAL A 212 25.05 -11.78 9.36
N SER A 213 24.30 -11.65 8.26
CA SER A 213 24.23 -12.68 7.23
C SER A 213 25.49 -12.79 6.35
N LEU A 214 26.23 -11.69 6.21
CA LEU A 214 27.39 -11.56 5.32
C LEU A 214 28.46 -12.64 5.50
N PRO A 215 28.96 -12.94 6.72
CA PRO A 215 29.95 -14.01 6.92
C PRO A 215 29.41 -15.40 6.58
N TYR A 216 28.10 -15.64 6.75
CA TYR A 216 27.49 -16.92 6.38
C TYR A 216 27.47 -17.10 4.86
N PHE A 217 27.15 -16.04 4.10
CA PHE A 217 27.25 -16.07 2.64
C PHE A 217 28.69 -16.24 2.12
N GLU A 218 29.68 -15.67 2.80
CA GLU A 218 31.09 -15.85 2.47
C GLU A 218 31.57 -17.28 2.75
N SER A 219 31.06 -17.92 3.82
CA SER A 219 31.43 -19.27 4.25
C SER A 219 30.73 -20.38 3.46
N PHE A 220 29.43 -20.27 3.19
CA PHE A 220 28.63 -21.33 2.58
C PHE A 220 28.63 -21.31 1.04
N GLY A 221 29.10 -20.22 0.40
CA GLY A 221 29.12 -20.10 -1.05
C GLY A 221 27.75 -20.12 -1.73
N THR A 222 26.66 -20.01 -0.96
CA THR A 222 25.28 -20.00 -1.43
C THR A 222 25.09 -18.83 -2.41
N TYR A 223 24.71 -19.13 -3.67
CA TYR A 223 24.62 -18.21 -4.82
C TYR A 223 25.94 -17.79 -5.48
N SER A 224 27.05 -18.50 -5.27
CA SER A 224 28.26 -18.34 -6.12
C SER A 224 28.07 -19.08 -7.45
N THR A 225 27.23 -18.53 -8.33
CA THR A 225 27.05 -19.05 -9.70
C THR A 225 28.09 -18.46 -10.62
N LYS A 226 29.04 -19.28 -11.07
CA LYS A 226 29.85 -19.00 -12.26
C LYS A 226 28.94 -19.12 -13.48
N LEU A 227 28.41 -18.01 -13.97
CA LEU A 227 27.63 -17.97 -15.21
C LEU A 227 28.57 -18.08 -16.44
N PRO A 228 28.27 -18.95 -17.43
CA PRO A 228 29.04 -19.03 -18.67
C PRO A 228 28.73 -17.84 -19.60
N PHE A 229 29.75 -17.48 -20.41
CA PHE A 229 29.87 -16.42 -21.44
C PHE A 229 28.56 -15.92 -22.12
N PRO A 230 28.43 -14.62 -22.51
CA PRO A 230 29.51 -13.69 -22.89
C PRO A 230 29.78 -12.50 -21.94
N PHE A 231 29.09 -12.41 -20.80
CA PHE A 231 29.38 -11.43 -19.75
C PHE A 231 29.94 -12.15 -18.53
N THR A 232 31.26 -12.39 -18.50
CA THR A 232 31.98 -12.99 -17.36
C THR A 232 32.12 -12.00 -16.20
N PHE A 233 31.01 -11.70 -15.52
CA PHE A 233 31.06 -11.11 -14.19
C PHE A 233 30.92 -12.24 -13.15
N SER A 234 32.00 -12.56 -12.46
CA SER A 234 31.94 -13.36 -11.22
C SER A 234 31.36 -12.46 -10.13
N ILE A 235 30.05 -12.24 -10.15
CA ILE A 235 29.35 -11.46 -9.14
C ILE A 235 29.33 -12.28 -7.86
N TYR A 236 30.33 -12.08 -7.01
CA TYR A 236 30.37 -12.71 -5.71
C TYR A 236 29.25 -12.10 -4.86
N PHE A 237 28.29 -12.94 -4.48
CA PHE A 237 27.02 -12.55 -3.86
C PHE A 237 27.16 -11.56 -2.67
N PRO A 238 28.17 -11.69 -1.78
CA PRO A 238 28.46 -10.68 -0.76
C PRO A 238 28.69 -9.25 -1.28
N TYR A 239 29.26 -9.06 -2.48
CA TYR A 239 29.38 -7.72 -3.07
C TYR A 239 28.03 -7.17 -3.53
N VAL A 240 27.13 -8.01 -4.04
CA VAL A 240 25.75 -7.60 -4.34
C VAL A 240 25.05 -7.15 -3.08
N LEU A 241 25.23 -7.88 -1.98
CA LEU A 241 24.59 -7.55 -0.71
C LEU A 241 25.16 -6.25 -0.11
N LYS A 242 26.47 -6.00 -0.25
CA LYS A 242 27.11 -4.71 0.10
C LYS A 242 26.58 -3.56 -0.76
N MET A 243 26.45 -3.75 -2.07
CA MET A 243 25.85 -2.73 -2.97
C MET A 243 24.37 -2.48 -2.63
N TYR A 244 23.62 -3.53 -2.31
CA TYR A 244 22.23 -3.43 -1.88
C TYR A 244 22.10 -2.66 -0.56
N LEU A 245 23.02 -2.85 0.38
CA LEU A 245 23.07 -2.07 1.62
C LEU A 245 23.16 -0.56 1.33
N VAL A 246 24.05 -0.15 0.42
CA VAL A 246 24.18 1.26 0.01
C VAL A 246 22.89 1.75 -0.66
N MET A 247 22.32 0.95 -1.56
CA MET A 247 21.06 1.26 -2.24
C MET A 247 19.89 1.43 -1.25
N LEU A 248 19.82 0.62 -0.19
CA LEU A 248 18.79 0.73 0.85
C LEU A 248 18.81 2.09 1.53
N PHE A 249 19.99 2.59 1.92
CA PHE A 249 20.10 3.91 2.56
C PHE A 249 19.68 5.03 1.61
N ILE A 250 20.06 4.94 0.33
CA ILE A 250 19.66 5.92 -0.70
C ILE A 250 18.14 5.89 -0.91
N GLY A 251 17.54 4.71 -1.11
CA GLY A 251 16.10 4.56 -1.30
C GLY A 251 15.29 5.05 -0.09
N THR A 252 15.78 4.75 1.12
CA THR A 252 15.20 5.23 2.39
C THR A 252 15.13 6.75 2.44
N TYR A 253 16.22 7.44 2.06
CA TYR A 253 16.26 8.90 2.05
C TYR A 253 15.17 9.48 1.14
N PHE A 254 14.99 8.91 -0.06
CA PHE A 254 13.93 9.34 -0.98
C PHE A 254 12.52 9.11 -0.39
N ILE A 255 12.28 7.95 0.22
CA ILE A 255 10.99 7.60 0.83
C ILE A 255 10.67 8.52 2.00
N ILE A 256 11.62 8.75 2.91
CA ILE A 256 11.43 9.66 4.06
C ILE A 256 11.12 11.07 3.57
N LYS A 257 11.88 11.59 2.61
CA LYS A 257 11.65 12.92 2.04
C LYS A 257 10.25 13.03 1.44
N TYR A 258 9.81 12.00 0.72
CA TYR A 258 8.49 11.91 0.13
C TYR A 258 7.39 11.89 1.21
N LEU A 259 7.46 10.97 2.16
CA LEU A 259 6.47 10.84 3.24
C LEU A 259 6.40 12.09 4.13
N TYR A 260 7.53 12.77 4.34
CA TYR A 260 7.56 14.04 5.06
C TYR A 260 6.83 15.15 4.28
N SER A 261 7.02 15.20 2.96
CA SER A 261 6.29 16.13 2.08
C SER A 261 4.78 15.86 2.12
N GLU A 262 4.38 14.59 2.09
CA GLU A 262 2.98 14.17 2.16
C GLU A 262 2.33 14.57 3.49
N ARG A 263 3.00 14.34 4.62
CA ARG A 263 2.52 14.79 5.94
C ARG A 263 2.34 16.31 5.98
N LYS A 264 3.27 17.08 5.42
CA LYS A 264 3.18 18.55 5.37
C LYS A 264 1.98 19.01 4.52
N ALA A 265 1.67 18.30 3.43
CA ALA A 265 0.49 18.59 2.62
C ALA A 265 -0.81 18.38 3.40
N HIS A 266 -0.96 17.22 4.07
CA HIS A 266 -2.14 16.92 4.89
C HIS A 266 -2.33 17.88 6.07
N LEU A 267 -1.24 18.22 6.78
CA LEU A 267 -1.30 19.18 7.90
C LEU A 267 -1.65 20.60 7.42
N ARG A 268 -1.20 21.00 6.23
CA ARG A 268 -1.54 22.29 5.64
C ARG A 268 -3.02 22.33 5.27
N GLU A 269 -3.56 21.28 4.67
CA GLU A 269 -4.97 21.21 4.33
C GLU A 269 -5.88 21.22 5.56
N SER A 270 -5.52 20.48 6.61
CA SER A 270 -6.28 20.47 7.87
C SER A 270 -6.25 21.84 8.57
N SER A 271 -5.12 22.55 8.52
CA SER A 271 -5.02 23.92 9.05
C SER A 271 -5.89 24.94 8.30
N ILE A 272 -6.02 24.78 6.96
CA ILE A 272 -6.86 25.64 6.13
C ILE A 272 -8.34 25.37 6.38
N LYS A 273 -8.75 24.09 6.48
CA LYS A 273 -10.11 23.69 6.82
C LYS A 273 -10.52 24.23 8.20
N LYS A 274 -9.62 24.16 9.19
CA LYS A 274 -9.86 24.72 10.53
C LYS A 274 -9.98 26.24 10.55
N LYS A 275 -9.34 26.97 9.64
CA LYS A 275 -9.43 28.44 9.54
C LYS A 275 -10.68 28.93 8.79
N ARG A 276 -11.37 28.04 8.06
CA ARG A 276 -12.61 28.33 7.33
C ARG A 276 -13.88 27.89 8.07
N SER A 277 -13.76 27.09 9.12
CA SER A 277 -14.83 26.71 10.03
C SER A 277 -14.87 27.65 11.23
#